data_AF-A0A7V7WGM5-F1
#
_entry.id   AF-A0A7V7WGM5-F1
#
_cell.length_a   1.000
_cell.length_b   1.000
_cell.length_c   1.000
_cell.angle_alpha   90.00
_cell.angle_beta   90.00
_cell.angle_gamma   90.00
#
_symmetry.space_group_name_H-M   'P 1'
#
loop_
_entity.id
_entity.type
_entity.pdbx_description
1 polymer ?
#
loop_
_entity_poly.entity_id
_entity_poly.type
_entity_poly.pdbx_seq_one_letter_code
_entity_poly.pdbx_strand_id
1 'polypeptide(L)'
;MFPGFPGEGAGRTRRGLISSTEVASGSNLSDILHPILARSRGELRAELESLARETDPRLFFEGLLGLGMRREAAGDLEMAAEIYAALAGARDVVGAQHIEPLQTRAQRQLDAILGRGAAGPRFEFLARRFAREASDPTMLLAMTAGSAVFTLSRASILSRLLASPTRNFFTQGLGARALASGGAFLLEVPAFWATGKGLRELMAPGSQSWDLATNFHELAGAGLTLGALKLTGFAASSAYRRIAGPAGAERARPLQALFHQTGMFTGIVLGHRLEEAAGLRRPVDGATTLLDSLVML
;
A
#
# COMPACT_ATOMS: atom_id res chain seq x y z
N MET A 1 31.43 -34.57 56.68
CA MET A 1 31.81 -34.06 58.02
C MET A 1 32.51 -32.73 57.81
N PHE A 2 31.77 -31.62 57.91
CA PHE A 2 32.28 -30.24 57.92
C PHE A 2 31.51 -29.50 59.03
N PRO A 3 32.20 -28.73 59.89
CA PRO A 3 31.60 -28.09 61.05
C PRO A 3 30.83 -26.82 60.65
N GLY A 4 29.84 -26.48 61.47
CA GLY A 4 28.86 -25.43 61.21
C GLY A 4 29.33 -24.00 61.44
N PHE A 5 28.43 -23.09 61.08
CA PHE A 5 28.41 -21.69 61.51
C PHE A 5 27.03 -21.38 62.13
N PRO A 6 26.99 -20.78 63.34
CA PRO A 6 25.78 -20.32 63.98
C PRO A 6 25.57 -18.79 63.81
N GLY A 7 24.35 -18.34 64.09
CA GLY A 7 24.02 -16.94 64.43
C GLY A 7 23.22 -16.22 63.36
N GLU A 8 21.89 -16.32 63.31
CA GLU A 8 20.94 -15.50 64.10
C GLU A 8 21.31 -14.01 64.17
N GLY A 9 20.78 -13.25 63.21
CA GLY A 9 20.65 -11.80 63.27
C GLY A 9 19.20 -11.41 63.03
N ALA A 10 18.42 -11.35 64.11
CA ALA A 10 17.06 -10.84 64.12
C ALA A 10 17.07 -9.31 63.96
N GLY A 11 16.59 -8.84 62.80
CA GLY A 11 16.38 -7.42 62.51
C GLY A 11 15.11 -7.23 61.70
N ARG A 12 13.95 -7.46 62.32
CA ARG A 12 12.63 -7.13 61.74
C ARG A 12 12.43 -5.62 61.74
N THR A 13 12.95 -4.96 60.72
CA THR A 13 12.53 -3.61 60.36
C THR A 13 11.23 -3.74 59.57
N ARG A 14 10.08 -3.48 60.21
CA ARG A 14 8.80 -3.24 59.52
C ARG A 14 8.95 -1.99 58.66
N ARG A 15 9.49 -2.16 57.46
CA ARG A 15 9.47 -1.16 56.40
C ARG A 15 8.06 -1.16 55.84
N GLY A 16 7.39 -0.02 55.93
CA GLY A 16 6.02 0.17 55.45
C GLY A 16 5.88 -0.33 54.01
N LEU A 17 5.00 -1.31 53.84
CA LEU A 17 4.38 -1.66 52.57
C LEU A 17 3.47 -0.50 52.16
N ILE A 18 4.08 0.62 51.76
CA ILE A 18 3.40 1.65 51.00
C ILE A 18 3.63 1.25 49.54
N SER A 19 2.62 0.57 48.98
CA SER A 19 2.17 0.65 47.58
C SER A 19 3.18 1.23 46.57
N SER A 20 4.35 0.59 46.42
CA SER A 20 5.39 1.05 45.47
C SER A 20 5.13 0.55 44.04
N THR A 21 4.00 -0.13 43.82
CA THR A 21 3.56 -0.63 42.51
C THR A 21 2.76 0.39 41.71
N GLU A 22 2.33 1.51 42.30
CA GLU A 22 1.53 2.52 41.57
C GLU A 22 2.38 3.55 40.79
N VAL A 23 3.63 3.81 41.20
CA VAL A 23 4.43 4.90 40.61
C VAL A 23 5.31 4.43 39.43
N ALA A 24 5.65 3.14 39.36
CA ALA A 24 6.50 2.60 38.29
C ALA A 24 5.76 2.32 36.96
N SER A 25 4.41 2.31 36.96
CA SER A 25 3.63 2.09 35.72
C SER A 25 3.45 3.36 34.88
N GLY A 26 3.53 4.55 35.49
CA GLY A 26 3.24 5.82 34.80
C GLY A 26 4.37 6.31 33.87
N SER A 27 5.64 6.11 34.24
CA SER A 27 6.77 6.61 33.45
C SER A 27 6.88 5.94 32.08
N ASN A 28 6.68 4.62 32.05
CA ASN A 28 7.00 3.82 30.87
C ASN A 28 6.02 4.03 29.69
N LEU A 29 4.76 4.40 29.96
CA LEU A 29 3.77 4.64 28.89
C LEU A 29 4.01 5.98 28.19
N SER A 30 4.42 7.01 28.94
CA SER A 30 4.74 8.32 28.37
C SER A 30 5.96 8.30 27.46
N ASP A 31 6.95 7.45 27.78
CA ASP A 31 8.18 7.28 26.99
C ASP A 31 7.88 6.71 25.60
N ILE A 32 6.89 5.81 25.50
CA ILE A 32 6.45 5.23 24.22
C ILE A 32 5.85 6.30 23.30
N LEU A 33 5.09 7.26 23.86
CA LEU A 33 4.41 8.28 23.08
C LEU A 33 5.28 9.49 22.75
N HIS A 34 6.33 9.77 23.53
CA HIS A 34 7.17 10.95 23.36
C HIS A 34 7.64 11.19 21.91
N PRO A 35 8.20 10.21 21.17
CA PRO A 35 8.64 10.43 19.79
C PRO A 35 7.50 10.72 18.81
N ILE A 36 6.31 10.15 19.07
CA ILE A 36 5.11 10.34 18.24
C ILE A 36 4.51 11.72 18.52
N LEU A 37 4.38 12.10 19.81
CA LEU A 37 3.86 13.39 20.25
C LEU A 37 4.68 14.56 19.72
N ALA A 38 6.01 14.43 19.68
CA ALA A 38 6.91 15.45 19.15
C ALA A 38 6.67 15.77 17.66
N ARG A 39 6.21 14.79 16.88
CA ARG A 39 5.96 14.93 15.44
C ARG A 39 4.49 15.20 15.11
N SER A 40 3.58 14.76 15.98
CA SER A 40 2.14 14.97 15.83
C SER A 40 1.74 16.46 15.91
N ARG A 41 0.74 16.85 15.12
CA ARG A 41 0.17 18.21 15.11
C ARG A 41 -1.35 18.14 15.13
N GLY A 42 -1.99 19.22 15.60
CA GLY A 42 -3.44 19.39 15.55
C GLY A 42 -4.21 18.29 16.29
N GLU A 43 -5.24 17.76 15.63
CA GLU A 43 -6.17 16.77 16.19
C GLU A 43 -5.47 15.48 16.65
N LEU A 44 -4.46 15.00 15.90
CA LEU A 44 -3.70 13.82 16.28
C LEU A 44 -3.01 13.99 17.64
N ARG A 45 -2.45 15.18 17.87
CA ARG A 45 -1.77 15.48 19.13
C ARG A 45 -2.76 15.49 20.30
N ALA A 46 -3.91 16.14 20.13
CA ALA A 46 -4.94 16.18 21.16
C ALA A 46 -5.47 14.77 21.51
N GLU A 47 -5.61 13.90 20.51
CA GLU A 47 -6.02 12.52 20.69
C GLU A 47 -4.95 11.68 21.41
N LEU A 48 -3.68 11.82 21.03
CA LEU A 48 -2.56 11.17 21.74
C LEU A 48 -2.41 11.66 23.18
N GLU A 49 -2.60 12.96 23.43
CA GLU A 49 -2.61 13.53 24.77
C GLU A 49 -3.81 13.03 25.60
N SER A 50 -4.97 12.81 24.97
CA SER A 50 -6.12 12.17 25.61
C SER A 50 -5.82 10.71 25.97
N LEU A 51 -5.22 9.95 25.06
CA LEU A 51 -4.80 8.57 25.32
C LEU A 51 -3.75 8.51 26.43
N ALA A 52 -2.79 9.45 26.47
CA ALA A 52 -1.77 9.51 27.51
C ALA A 52 -2.32 9.72 28.93
N ARG A 53 -3.57 10.19 29.07
CA ARG A 53 -4.26 10.33 30.36
C ARG A 53 -5.01 9.06 30.78
N GLU A 54 -5.12 8.07 29.91
CA GLU A 54 -5.79 6.81 30.22
C GLU A 54 -4.99 6.04 31.27
N THR A 55 -5.67 5.65 32.36
CA THR A 55 -5.02 5.02 33.51
C THR A 55 -5.02 3.50 33.38
N ASP A 56 -6.00 2.93 32.67
CA ASP A 56 -6.04 1.50 32.38
C ASP A 56 -5.10 1.19 31.20
N PRO A 57 -4.01 0.41 31.41
CA PRO A 57 -3.10 0.04 30.34
C PRO A 57 -3.81 -0.61 29.16
N ARG A 58 -4.83 -1.45 29.42
CA ARG A 58 -5.55 -2.13 28.34
C ARG A 58 -6.29 -1.14 27.45
N LEU A 59 -7.01 -0.18 28.04
CA LEU A 59 -7.73 0.85 27.29
C LEU A 59 -6.75 1.76 26.53
N PHE A 60 -5.59 2.06 27.12
CA PHE A 60 -4.51 2.77 26.45
C PHE A 60 -4.03 2.03 25.19
N PHE A 61 -3.67 0.74 25.31
CA PHE A 61 -3.19 -0.07 24.19
C PHE A 61 -4.27 -0.29 23.12
N GLU A 62 -5.53 -0.54 23.51
CA GLU A 62 -6.66 -0.65 22.58
C GLU A 62 -6.93 0.67 21.85
N GLY A 63 -6.88 1.79 22.56
CA GLY A 63 -7.06 3.13 22.00
C GLY A 63 -5.96 3.50 21.02
N LEU A 64 -4.70 3.20 21.36
CA LEU A 64 -3.55 3.43 20.50
C LEU A 64 -3.56 2.52 19.25
N LEU A 65 -3.96 1.25 19.39
CA LEU A 65 -4.18 0.36 18.23
C LEU A 65 -5.29 0.88 17.32
N GLY A 66 -6.41 1.32 17.91
CA GLY A 66 -7.52 1.92 17.17
C GLY A 66 -7.13 3.20 16.44
N LEU A 67 -6.27 4.03 17.05
CA LEU A 67 -5.70 5.21 16.42
C LEU A 67 -4.82 4.84 15.22
N GLY A 68 -3.93 3.86 15.37
CA GLY A 68 -3.12 3.33 14.27
C GLY A 68 -3.99 2.87 13.10
N MET A 69 -5.06 2.13 13.37
CA MET A 69 -6.02 1.68 12.36
C MET A 69 -6.75 2.83 11.67
N ARG A 70 -7.10 3.91 12.38
CA ARG A 70 -7.69 5.11 11.79
C ARG A 70 -6.70 5.87 10.91
N ARG A 71 -5.43 5.96 11.30
CA ARG A 71 -4.38 6.60 10.48
C ARG A 71 -4.07 5.79 9.22
N GLU A 72 -4.02 4.46 9.34
CA GLU A 72 -3.99 3.55 8.20
C GLU A 72 -5.23 3.74 7.30
N ALA A 73 -6.41 3.93 7.92
CA ALA A 73 -7.64 4.20 7.18
C ALA A 73 -7.60 5.53 6.40
N ALA A 74 -6.92 6.54 6.96
CA ALA A 74 -6.73 7.85 6.36
C ALA A 74 -5.57 7.91 5.33
N GLY A 75 -4.81 6.83 5.16
CA GLY A 75 -3.65 6.77 4.26
C GLY A 75 -2.34 7.32 4.85
N ASP A 76 -2.32 7.70 6.14
CA ASP A 76 -1.13 8.14 6.85
C ASP A 76 -0.35 6.92 7.38
N LEU A 77 0.28 6.20 6.45
CA LEU A 77 0.94 4.92 6.72
C LEU A 77 2.21 5.06 7.56
N GLU A 78 2.91 6.20 7.44
CA GLU A 78 4.10 6.48 8.25
C GLU A 78 3.71 6.58 9.72
N MET A 79 2.72 7.42 10.04
CA MET A 79 2.23 7.55 11.42
C MET A 79 1.61 6.24 11.94
N ALA A 80 0.85 5.53 11.10
CA ALA A 80 0.28 4.24 11.48
C ALA A 80 1.38 3.21 11.82
N ALA A 81 2.44 3.13 11.00
CA ALA A 81 3.58 2.25 11.25
C ALA A 81 4.32 2.62 12.54
N GLU A 82 4.53 3.91 12.81
CA GLU A 82 5.15 4.37 14.05
C GLU A 82 4.34 3.98 15.28
N ILE A 83 3.01 4.18 15.23
CA ILE A 83 2.10 3.78 16.29
C ILE A 83 2.15 2.26 16.52
N TYR A 84 2.11 1.45 15.46
CA TYR A 84 2.20 -0.01 15.58
C TYR A 84 3.57 -0.48 16.08
N ALA A 85 4.66 0.17 15.69
CA ALA A 85 6.01 -0.12 16.17
C ALA A 85 6.15 0.21 17.66
N ALA A 86 5.62 1.36 18.10
CA ALA A 86 5.58 1.76 19.50
C ALA A 86 4.78 0.75 20.34
N LEU A 87 3.62 0.31 19.84
CA LEU A 87 2.80 -0.75 20.46
C LEU A 87 3.55 -2.09 20.55
N ALA A 88 4.19 -2.53 19.47
CA ALA A 88 4.86 -3.82 19.42
C ALA A 88 6.16 -3.88 20.25
N GLY A 89 6.82 -2.73 20.44
CA GLY A 89 8.01 -2.57 21.27
C GLY A 89 7.75 -2.55 22.78
N ALA A 90 6.50 -2.34 23.21
CA ALA A 90 6.12 -2.17 24.61
C ALA A 90 6.05 -3.48 25.44
N ARG A 91 6.94 -4.45 25.17
CA ARG A 91 6.90 -5.80 25.78
C ARG A 91 7.15 -5.83 27.29
N ASP A 92 7.92 -4.86 27.79
CA ASP A 92 8.37 -4.83 29.18
C ASP A 92 7.40 -4.10 30.14
N VAL A 93 6.22 -3.70 29.67
CA VAL A 93 5.23 -3.00 30.50
C VAL A 93 4.53 -4.00 31.43
N VAL A 94 4.56 -3.69 32.73
CA VAL A 94 3.97 -4.51 33.81
C VAL A 94 2.47 -4.72 33.56
N GLY A 95 2.03 -6.00 33.51
CA GLY A 95 0.64 -6.38 33.15
C GLY A 95 0.49 -7.02 31.77
N ALA A 96 1.60 -7.35 31.10
CA ALA A 96 1.70 -7.82 29.71
C ALA A 96 0.81 -9.02 29.32
N GLN A 97 0.37 -9.87 30.25
CA GLN A 97 -0.39 -11.09 29.91
C GLN A 97 -1.71 -10.82 29.18
N HIS A 98 -2.36 -9.66 29.43
CA HIS A 98 -3.60 -9.29 28.73
C HIS A 98 -3.36 -8.43 27.48
N ILE A 99 -2.12 -7.95 27.30
CA ILE A 99 -1.74 -7.01 26.23
C ILE A 99 -1.07 -7.76 25.05
N GLU A 100 -0.54 -8.95 25.29
CA GLU A 100 0.06 -9.84 24.27
C GLU A 100 -0.76 -9.98 22.96
N PRO A 101 -2.09 -10.17 22.98
CA PRO A 101 -2.86 -10.26 21.73
C PRO A 101 -2.89 -8.93 20.96
N LEU A 102 -2.89 -7.79 21.65
CA LEU A 102 -2.87 -6.46 21.03
C LEU A 102 -1.50 -6.17 20.41
N GLN A 103 -0.42 -6.51 21.11
CA GLN A 103 0.96 -6.40 20.59
C GLN A 103 1.17 -7.29 19.37
N THR A 104 0.71 -8.54 19.43
CA THR A 104 0.79 -9.46 18.30
C THR A 104 0.01 -8.93 17.10
N ARG A 105 -1.17 -8.35 17.33
CA ARG A 105 -1.96 -7.72 16.27
C ARG A 105 -1.28 -6.47 15.70
N ALA A 106 -0.73 -5.60 16.54
CA ALA A 106 0.03 -4.42 16.11
C ALA A 106 1.25 -4.82 15.27
N GLN A 107 2.02 -5.82 15.72
CA GLN A 107 3.16 -6.35 14.97
C GLN A 107 2.72 -6.90 13.60
N ARG A 108 1.61 -7.65 13.52
CA ARG A 108 1.10 -8.14 12.24
C ARG A 108 0.71 -7.01 11.27
N GLN A 109 0.14 -5.92 11.77
CA GLN A 109 -0.18 -4.75 10.93
C GLN A 109 1.07 -3.99 10.52
N LEU A 110 2.03 -3.81 11.44
CA LEU A 110 3.33 -3.23 11.12
C LEU A 110 4.06 -4.04 10.04
N ASP A 111 4.11 -5.36 10.21
CA ASP A 111 4.69 -6.28 9.24
C ASP A 111 3.98 -6.14 7.89
N ALA A 112 2.64 -6.05 7.87
CA ALA A 112 1.89 -5.84 6.63
C ALA A 112 2.25 -4.53 5.92
N ILE A 113 2.34 -3.41 6.66
CA ILE A 113 2.75 -2.10 6.12
C ILE A 113 4.18 -2.14 5.59
N LEU A 114 5.09 -2.79 6.33
CA LEU A 114 6.50 -2.94 5.95
C LEU A 114 6.74 -4.02 4.87
N GLY A 115 5.69 -4.68 4.39
CA GLY A 115 5.81 -5.77 3.41
C GLY A 115 6.43 -7.07 3.96
N ARG A 116 6.50 -7.22 5.29
CA ARG A 116 7.06 -8.37 6.02
C ARG A 116 5.98 -9.30 6.57
N GLY A 117 6.37 -10.47 7.06
CA GLY A 117 5.47 -11.41 7.73
C GLY A 117 4.59 -12.23 6.78
N ALA A 118 3.49 -12.76 7.32
CA ALA A 118 2.61 -13.71 6.63
C ALA A 118 1.89 -13.07 5.42
N ALA A 119 1.68 -13.86 4.37
CA ALA A 119 1.06 -13.39 3.12
C ALA A 119 -0.41 -12.94 3.28
N GLY A 120 -1.15 -13.51 4.23
CA GLY A 120 -2.58 -13.22 4.45
C GLY A 120 -2.85 -11.76 4.85
N PRO A 121 -2.34 -11.30 6.02
CA PRO A 121 -2.52 -9.91 6.47
C PRO A 121 -1.97 -8.89 5.47
N ARG A 122 -0.86 -9.21 4.81
CA ARG A 122 -0.32 -8.40 3.71
C ARG A 122 -1.33 -8.27 2.58
N PHE A 123 -1.81 -9.39 2.03
CA PHE A 123 -2.81 -9.36 0.95
C PHE A 123 -4.07 -8.57 1.36
N GLU A 124 -4.52 -8.70 2.60
CA GLU A 124 -5.68 -7.96 3.10
C GLU A 124 -5.43 -6.44 3.14
N PHE A 125 -4.31 -6.02 3.72
CA PHE A 125 -3.88 -4.61 3.74
C PHE A 125 -3.83 -4.03 2.33
N LEU A 126 -3.24 -4.80 1.42
CA LEU A 126 -3.05 -4.46 0.03
C LEU A 126 -4.33 -4.35 -0.76
N ALA A 127 -5.21 -5.33 -0.63
CA ALA A 127 -6.49 -5.33 -1.30
C ALA A 127 -7.36 -4.16 -0.84
N ARG A 128 -7.33 -3.83 0.47
CA ARG A 128 -8.01 -2.64 0.99
C ARG A 128 -7.46 -1.35 0.42
N ARG A 129 -6.13 -1.23 0.37
CA ARG A 129 -5.43 -0.06 -0.14
C ARG A 129 -5.74 0.15 -1.63
N PHE A 130 -5.53 -0.89 -2.43
CA PHE A 130 -5.89 -0.90 -3.84
C PHE A 130 -7.34 -0.53 -4.08
N ALA A 131 -8.29 -1.08 -3.31
CA ALA A 131 -9.70 -0.75 -3.45
C ALA A 131 -9.99 0.74 -3.21
N ARG A 132 -9.25 1.39 -2.29
CA ARG A 132 -9.37 2.83 -2.04
C ARG A 132 -8.77 3.66 -3.17
N GLU A 133 -7.57 3.34 -3.63
CA GLU A 133 -6.93 4.07 -4.74
C GLU A 133 -7.66 3.87 -6.06
N ALA A 134 -8.19 2.68 -6.31
CA ALA A 134 -9.07 2.43 -7.45
C ALA A 134 -10.38 3.23 -7.38
N SER A 135 -10.77 3.69 -6.18
CA SER A 135 -11.93 4.54 -5.94
C SER A 135 -11.56 6.03 -5.80
N ASP A 136 -10.28 6.39 -5.92
CA ASP A 136 -9.85 7.79 -5.87
C ASP A 136 -10.37 8.52 -7.11
N PRO A 137 -11.20 9.57 -6.95
CA PRO A 137 -11.71 10.34 -8.08
C PRO A 137 -10.59 10.89 -8.97
N THR A 138 -9.43 11.22 -8.38
CA THR A 138 -8.29 11.76 -9.14
C THR A 138 -7.72 10.71 -10.09
N MET A 139 -7.47 9.50 -9.57
CA MET A 139 -7.02 8.37 -10.38
C MET A 139 -8.04 7.99 -11.46
N LEU A 140 -9.33 7.96 -11.13
CA LEU A 140 -10.41 7.67 -12.08
C LEU A 140 -10.47 8.71 -13.21
N LEU A 141 -10.34 9.99 -12.90
CA LEU A 141 -10.28 11.06 -13.90
C LEU A 141 -9.04 10.94 -14.78
N ALA A 142 -7.87 10.67 -14.20
CA ALA A 142 -6.64 10.46 -14.95
C ALA A 142 -6.75 9.26 -15.91
N MET A 143 -7.28 8.12 -15.44
CA MET A 143 -7.55 6.94 -16.27
C MET A 143 -8.54 7.24 -17.40
N THR A 144 -9.58 8.01 -17.11
CA THR A 144 -10.61 8.39 -18.09
C THR A 144 -10.00 9.27 -19.19
N ALA A 145 -9.22 10.27 -18.80
CA ALA A 145 -8.51 11.15 -19.74
C ALA A 145 -7.52 10.37 -20.61
N GLY A 146 -6.69 9.51 -20.00
CA GLY A 146 -5.77 8.64 -20.72
C GLY A 146 -6.50 7.73 -21.73
N SER A 147 -7.61 7.11 -21.29
CA SER A 147 -8.42 6.23 -22.15
C SER A 147 -9.06 6.99 -23.33
N ALA A 148 -9.51 8.23 -23.11
CA ALA A 148 -10.03 9.08 -24.18
C ALA A 148 -8.93 9.41 -25.21
N VAL A 149 -7.74 9.82 -24.74
CA VAL A 149 -6.59 10.08 -25.62
C VAL A 149 -6.20 8.84 -26.41
N PHE A 150 -6.14 7.67 -25.76
CA PHE A 150 -5.83 6.41 -26.41
C PHE A 150 -6.83 6.06 -27.51
N THR A 151 -8.13 6.12 -27.21
CA THR A 151 -9.18 5.72 -28.16
C THR A 151 -9.23 6.66 -29.37
N LEU A 152 -9.15 7.97 -29.15
CA LEU A 152 -9.10 8.98 -30.22
C LEU A 152 -7.84 8.83 -31.08
N SER A 153 -6.68 8.70 -30.44
CA SER A 153 -5.41 8.54 -31.15
C SER A 153 -5.38 7.26 -31.98
N ARG A 154 -5.85 6.15 -31.40
CA ARG A 154 -5.94 4.86 -32.09
C ARG A 154 -6.88 4.92 -33.28
N ALA A 155 -8.05 5.55 -33.13
CA ALA A 155 -9.02 5.72 -34.20
C ALA A 155 -8.45 6.58 -35.34
N SER A 156 -7.77 7.69 -35.00
CA SER A 156 -7.10 8.57 -35.96
C SER A 156 -6.00 7.85 -36.74
N ILE A 157 -5.12 7.13 -36.04
CA ILE A 157 -4.03 6.36 -36.68
C ILE A 157 -4.60 5.24 -37.56
N LEU A 158 -5.60 4.49 -37.09
CA LEU A 158 -6.26 3.45 -37.89
C LEU A 158 -6.94 4.05 -39.12
N SER A 159 -7.64 5.17 -38.99
CA SER A 159 -8.29 5.87 -40.11
C SER A 159 -7.26 6.22 -41.19
N ARG A 160 -6.11 6.78 -40.79
CA ARG A 160 -5.03 7.13 -41.71
C ARG A 160 -4.37 5.90 -42.35
N LEU A 161 -4.18 4.82 -41.60
CA LEU A 161 -3.62 3.56 -42.13
C LEU A 161 -4.57 2.89 -43.14
N LEU A 162 -5.88 2.90 -42.87
CA LEU A 162 -6.89 2.35 -43.76
C LEU A 162 -7.08 3.18 -45.05
N ALA A 163 -6.83 4.48 -44.98
CA ALA A 163 -6.83 5.36 -46.15
C ALA A 163 -5.57 5.20 -47.04
N SER A 164 -4.54 4.47 -46.57
CA SER A 164 -3.31 4.26 -47.35
C SER A 164 -3.56 3.33 -48.53
N PRO A 165 -3.21 3.72 -49.78
CA PRO A 165 -3.42 2.90 -50.97
C PRO A 165 -2.52 1.66 -51.03
N THR A 166 -1.43 1.63 -50.25
CA THR A 166 -0.51 0.48 -50.18
C THR A 166 -1.10 -0.64 -49.33
N ARG A 167 -1.29 -1.84 -49.92
CA ARG A 167 -1.76 -3.04 -49.22
C ARG A 167 -0.59 -3.88 -48.72
N ASN A 168 -0.09 -3.56 -47.53
CA ASN A 168 0.98 -4.29 -46.85
C ASN A 168 0.51 -4.82 -45.49
N PHE A 169 1.25 -5.76 -44.90
CA PHE A 169 0.97 -6.28 -43.55
C PHE A 169 0.86 -5.18 -42.47
N PHE A 170 1.61 -4.09 -42.62
CA PHE A 170 1.58 -2.95 -41.71
C PHE A 170 0.39 -2.01 -41.92
N THR A 171 -0.24 -2.01 -43.10
CA THR A 171 -1.38 -1.15 -43.42
C THR A 171 -2.71 -1.89 -43.35
N GLN A 172 -2.71 -3.24 -43.33
CA GLN A 172 -3.92 -4.06 -43.21
C GLN A 172 -3.82 -5.12 -42.10
N GLY A 173 -4.95 -5.42 -41.46
CA GLY A 173 -5.06 -6.55 -40.52
C GLY A 173 -4.39 -6.32 -39.16
N LEU A 174 -3.64 -7.30 -38.67
CA LEU A 174 -3.05 -7.31 -37.32
C LEU A 174 -1.92 -6.28 -37.15
N GLY A 175 -1.09 -6.07 -38.18
CA GLY A 175 0.01 -5.11 -38.12
C GLY A 175 -0.47 -3.67 -37.94
N ALA A 176 -1.49 -3.25 -38.70
CA ALA A 176 -2.11 -1.94 -38.55
C ALA A 176 -2.71 -1.72 -37.16
N ARG A 177 -3.36 -2.76 -36.61
CA ARG A 177 -3.92 -2.71 -35.24
C ARG A 177 -2.82 -2.60 -34.18
N ALA A 178 -1.71 -3.32 -34.34
CA ALA A 178 -0.57 -3.26 -33.43
C ALA A 178 0.08 -1.87 -33.47
N LEU A 179 0.38 -1.35 -34.67
CA LEU A 179 0.97 -0.02 -34.86
C LEU A 179 0.07 1.09 -34.31
N ALA A 180 -1.23 1.04 -34.62
CA ALA A 180 -2.15 2.04 -34.09
C ALA A 180 -2.30 1.98 -32.57
N SER A 181 -2.27 0.78 -31.99
CA SER A 181 -2.34 0.63 -30.53
C SER A 181 -1.05 1.08 -29.86
N GLY A 182 0.12 0.78 -30.45
CA GLY A 182 1.42 1.25 -29.97
C GLY A 182 1.56 2.77 -30.06
N GLY A 183 1.19 3.36 -31.20
CA GLY A 183 1.21 4.81 -31.37
C GLY A 183 0.23 5.54 -30.44
N ALA A 184 -0.97 4.99 -30.26
CA ALA A 184 -1.93 5.54 -29.30
C ALA A 184 -1.44 5.43 -27.85
N PHE A 185 -0.77 4.34 -27.49
CA PHE A 185 -0.18 4.15 -26.17
C PHE A 185 0.90 5.18 -25.86
N LEU A 186 1.74 5.54 -26.85
CA LEU A 186 2.76 6.60 -26.68
C LEU A 186 2.15 7.97 -26.35
N LEU A 187 0.92 8.24 -26.76
CA LEU A 187 0.20 9.48 -26.44
C LEU A 187 -0.59 9.37 -25.13
N GLU A 188 -1.09 8.19 -24.81
CA GLU A 188 -1.84 7.92 -23.58
C GLU A 188 -0.99 8.07 -22.32
N VAL A 189 0.23 7.54 -22.31
CA VAL A 189 1.11 7.58 -21.13
C VAL A 189 1.38 9.01 -20.64
N PRO A 190 1.84 9.96 -21.47
CA PRO A 190 2.04 11.35 -21.04
C PRO A 190 0.73 12.05 -20.69
N ALA A 191 -0.38 11.74 -21.38
CA ALA A 191 -1.68 12.30 -21.03
C ALA A 191 -2.16 11.84 -19.64
N PHE A 192 -2.03 10.55 -19.34
CA PHE A 192 -2.35 9.97 -18.05
C PHE A 192 -1.48 10.59 -16.93
N TRP A 193 -0.16 10.60 -17.13
CA TRP A 193 0.78 11.19 -16.19
C TRP A 193 0.51 12.68 -15.93
N ALA A 194 0.37 13.48 -16.99
CA ALA A 194 0.15 14.92 -16.87
C ALA A 194 -1.19 15.24 -16.20
N THR A 195 -2.25 14.49 -16.52
CA THR A 195 -3.58 14.66 -15.90
C THR A 195 -3.52 14.32 -14.42
N GLY A 196 -2.95 13.17 -14.06
CA GLY A 196 -2.83 12.77 -12.66
C GLY A 196 -1.98 13.74 -11.84
N LYS A 197 -0.86 14.21 -12.41
CA LYS A 197 0.00 15.20 -11.75
C LYS A 197 -0.69 16.55 -11.60
N GLY A 198 -1.37 17.03 -12.65
CA GLY A 198 -2.11 18.29 -12.63
C GLY A 198 -3.28 18.30 -11.64
N LEU A 199 -4.03 17.21 -11.54
CA LEU A 199 -5.12 17.09 -10.57
C LEU A 199 -4.60 17.06 -9.12
N ARG A 200 -3.51 16.33 -8.85
CA ARG A 200 -2.89 16.33 -7.50
C ARG A 200 -2.36 17.70 -7.11
N GLU A 201 -1.73 18.41 -8.04
CA GLU A 201 -1.27 19.78 -7.82
C GLU A 201 -2.45 20.74 -7.58
N LEU A 202 -3.59 20.54 -8.25
CA LEU A 202 -4.79 21.34 -8.02
C LEU A 202 -5.39 21.09 -6.63
N MET A 203 -5.39 19.85 -6.14
CA MET A 203 -5.93 19.49 -4.82
C MET A 203 -4.99 19.85 -3.67
N ALA A 204 -3.68 19.78 -3.91
CA ALA A 204 -2.64 20.13 -2.95
C ALA A 204 -1.55 20.97 -3.63
N PRO A 205 -1.79 22.30 -3.79
CA PRO A 205 -0.83 23.19 -4.44
C PRO A 205 0.53 23.19 -3.75
N GLY A 206 1.61 23.08 -4.52
CA GLY A 206 2.98 23.03 -4.05
C GLY A 206 3.45 21.67 -3.53
N SER A 207 2.62 20.62 -3.62
CA SER A 207 3.01 19.27 -3.19
C SER A 207 3.85 18.52 -4.22
N GLN A 208 3.74 18.87 -5.51
CA GLN A 208 4.43 18.16 -6.58
C GLN A 208 5.73 18.85 -6.99
N SER A 209 6.81 18.07 -7.10
CA SER A 209 8.04 18.54 -7.75
C SER A 209 7.88 18.45 -9.26
N TRP A 210 8.27 19.50 -9.98
CA TRP A 210 8.27 19.54 -11.45
C TRP A 210 9.69 19.36 -12.04
N ASP A 211 10.57 18.71 -11.29
CA ASP A 211 11.93 18.42 -11.73
C ASP A 211 11.96 17.41 -12.89
N LEU A 212 12.82 17.64 -13.88
CA LEU A 212 12.87 16.84 -15.10
C LEU A 212 13.28 15.39 -14.84
N ALA A 213 14.23 15.17 -13.92
CA ALA A 213 14.67 13.82 -13.59
C ALA A 213 13.55 13.04 -12.88
N THR A 214 12.89 13.65 -11.89
CA THR A 214 11.74 13.04 -11.21
C THR A 214 10.57 12.79 -12.17
N ASN A 215 10.22 13.77 -13.02
CA ASN A 215 9.14 13.65 -14.00
C ASN A 215 9.37 12.50 -14.98
N PHE A 216 10.60 12.32 -15.46
CA PHE A 216 10.91 11.23 -16.38
C PHE A 216 10.78 9.85 -15.70
N HIS A 217 11.24 9.71 -14.46
CA HIS A 217 11.09 8.46 -13.70
C HIS A 217 9.61 8.14 -13.44
N GLU A 218 8.81 9.13 -13.05
CA GLU A 218 7.36 8.97 -12.87
C GLU A 218 6.66 8.59 -14.18
N LEU A 219 7.01 9.25 -15.29
CA LEU A 219 6.44 8.98 -16.61
C LEU A 219 6.80 7.56 -17.09
N ALA A 220 8.06 7.15 -16.89
CA ALA A 220 8.52 5.81 -17.25
C ALA A 220 7.83 4.73 -16.40
N GLY A 221 7.70 4.94 -15.09
CA GLY A 221 6.94 4.04 -14.21
C GLY A 221 5.48 3.93 -14.60
N ALA A 222 4.82 5.06 -14.86
CA ALA A 222 3.44 5.09 -15.35
C ALA A 222 3.30 4.34 -16.70
N GLY A 223 4.25 4.51 -17.60
CA GLY A 223 4.31 3.80 -18.87
C GLY A 223 4.46 2.29 -18.69
N LEU A 224 5.39 1.83 -17.86
CA LEU A 224 5.59 0.40 -17.58
C LEU A 224 4.35 -0.22 -16.94
N THR A 225 3.75 0.46 -15.96
CA THR A 225 2.56 -0.02 -15.25
C THR A 225 1.35 -0.09 -16.19
N LEU A 226 1.06 0.97 -16.96
CA LEU A 226 -0.04 0.95 -17.94
C LEU A 226 0.20 -0.10 -19.04
N GLY A 227 1.44 -0.22 -19.51
CA GLY A 227 1.83 -1.22 -20.51
C GLY A 227 1.59 -2.64 -19.99
N ALA A 228 2.04 -2.94 -18.77
CA ALA A 228 1.83 -4.22 -18.12
C ALA A 228 0.34 -4.54 -17.97
N LEU A 229 -0.47 -3.60 -17.46
CA LEU A 229 -1.92 -3.74 -17.32
C LEU A 229 -2.61 -4.04 -18.67
N LYS A 230 -2.23 -3.35 -19.75
CA LYS A 230 -2.81 -3.60 -21.08
C LYS A 230 -2.40 -4.95 -21.64
N LEU A 231 -1.14 -5.34 -21.46
CA LEU A 231 -0.63 -6.65 -21.92
C LEU A 231 -1.33 -7.79 -21.19
N THR A 232 -1.46 -7.71 -19.87
CA THR A 232 -2.14 -8.75 -19.08
C THR A 232 -3.64 -8.75 -19.31
N GLY A 233 -4.28 -7.59 -19.48
CA GLY A 233 -5.68 -7.48 -19.87
C GLY A 233 -5.95 -8.10 -21.24
N PHE A 234 -5.06 -7.89 -22.21
CA PHE A 234 -5.12 -8.54 -23.52
C PHE A 234 -4.94 -10.06 -23.43
N ALA A 235 -3.96 -10.52 -22.64
CA ALA A 235 -3.70 -11.93 -22.42
C ALA A 235 -4.90 -12.62 -21.72
N ALA A 236 -5.44 -12.02 -20.66
CA ALA A 236 -6.60 -12.50 -19.93
C ALA A 236 -7.84 -12.57 -20.83
N SER A 237 -8.10 -11.52 -21.61
CA SER A 237 -9.21 -11.49 -22.58
C SER A 237 -9.06 -12.55 -23.67
N SER A 238 -7.83 -12.82 -24.11
CA SER A 238 -7.54 -13.84 -25.11
C SER A 238 -7.68 -15.26 -24.55
N ALA A 239 -7.23 -15.49 -23.33
CA ALA A 239 -7.44 -16.75 -22.61
C ALA A 239 -8.92 -17.02 -22.37
N TYR A 240 -9.67 -16.01 -21.89
CA TYR A 240 -11.11 -16.10 -21.69
C TYR A 240 -11.85 -16.49 -22.98
N ARG A 241 -11.56 -15.82 -24.11
CA ARG A 241 -12.19 -16.16 -25.40
C ARG A 241 -11.90 -17.58 -25.86
N ARG A 242 -10.69 -18.10 -25.59
CA ARG A 242 -10.33 -19.49 -25.92
C ARG A 242 -11.10 -20.51 -25.09
N ILE A 243 -11.34 -20.20 -23.81
CA ILE A 243 -12.01 -21.11 -22.87
C ILE A 243 -13.53 -21.05 -23.02
N ALA A 244 -14.11 -19.86 -23.13
CA ALA A 244 -15.56 -19.67 -23.21
C ALA A 244 -16.14 -20.17 -24.55
N GLY A 245 -15.33 -20.18 -25.62
CA GLY A 245 -15.78 -20.52 -26.96
C GLY A 245 -16.86 -19.57 -27.51
N PRO A 246 -17.32 -19.78 -28.75
CA PRO A 246 -18.34 -18.92 -29.38
C PRO A 246 -19.76 -19.14 -28.80
N ALA A 247 -20.07 -20.33 -28.29
CA ALA A 247 -21.40 -20.68 -27.79
C ALA A 247 -21.57 -20.53 -26.26
N GLY A 248 -20.48 -20.30 -25.51
CA GLY A 248 -20.48 -20.29 -24.04
C GLY A 248 -20.43 -18.91 -23.40
N ALA A 249 -20.44 -17.82 -24.17
CA ALA A 249 -20.24 -16.46 -23.67
C ALA A 249 -21.25 -16.04 -22.58
N GLU A 250 -22.49 -16.53 -22.65
CA GLU A 250 -23.51 -16.22 -21.63
C GLU A 250 -23.31 -17.00 -20.33
N ARG A 251 -22.92 -18.28 -20.41
CA ARG A 251 -22.65 -19.11 -19.23
C ARG A 251 -21.33 -18.75 -18.54
N ALA A 252 -20.38 -18.18 -19.27
CA ALA A 252 -19.06 -17.84 -18.78
C ALA A 252 -18.94 -16.41 -18.22
N ARG A 253 -20.03 -15.62 -18.16
CA ARG A 253 -20.04 -14.28 -17.55
C ARG A 253 -19.38 -14.19 -16.16
N PRO A 254 -19.62 -15.11 -15.19
CA PRO A 254 -18.92 -15.04 -13.90
C PRO A 254 -17.41 -15.30 -14.03
N LEU A 255 -16.99 -16.15 -14.98
CA LEU A 255 -15.58 -16.38 -15.27
C LEU A 255 -14.92 -15.12 -15.86
N GLN A 256 -15.64 -14.33 -16.67
CA GLN A 256 -15.10 -13.10 -17.24
C GLN A 256 -14.61 -12.13 -16.17
N ALA A 257 -15.37 -11.97 -15.09
CA ALA A 257 -14.98 -11.13 -13.95
C ALA A 257 -13.70 -11.64 -13.30
N LEU A 258 -13.59 -12.96 -13.08
CA LEU A 258 -12.39 -13.60 -12.52
C LEU A 258 -11.16 -13.42 -13.41
N PHE A 259 -11.29 -13.60 -14.73
CA PHE A 259 -10.20 -13.36 -15.67
C PHE A 259 -9.77 -11.88 -15.68
N HIS A 260 -10.72 -10.95 -15.61
CA HIS A 260 -10.42 -9.52 -15.57
C HIS A 260 -9.69 -9.14 -14.27
N GLN A 261 -10.19 -9.58 -13.12
CA GLN A 261 -9.56 -9.34 -11.82
C GLN A 261 -8.16 -9.95 -11.75
N THR A 262 -7.99 -11.19 -12.23
CA THR A 262 -6.69 -11.88 -12.29
C THR A 262 -5.73 -11.19 -13.25
N GLY A 263 -6.22 -10.72 -14.40
CA GLY A 263 -5.43 -9.97 -15.39
C GLY A 263 -4.93 -8.64 -14.84
N MET A 264 -5.80 -7.89 -14.15
CA MET A 264 -5.43 -6.65 -13.47
C MET A 264 -4.35 -6.90 -12.42
N PHE A 265 -4.57 -7.86 -11.51
CA PHE A 265 -3.60 -8.20 -10.47
C PHE A 265 -2.24 -8.62 -11.07
N THR A 266 -2.25 -9.51 -12.07
CA THR A 266 -1.02 -9.92 -12.78
C THR A 266 -0.34 -8.73 -13.45
N GLY A 267 -1.09 -7.77 -13.99
CA GLY A 267 -0.56 -6.57 -14.64
C GLY A 267 0.15 -5.64 -13.66
N ILE A 268 -0.42 -5.44 -12.48
CA ILE A 268 0.18 -4.68 -11.38
C ILE A 268 1.52 -5.32 -10.99
N VAL A 269 1.51 -6.64 -10.81
CA VAL A 269 2.71 -7.41 -10.44
C VAL A 269 3.81 -7.31 -11.48
N LEU A 270 3.42 -7.45 -12.75
CA LEU A 270 4.35 -7.35 -13.86
C LEU A 270 4.91 -5.93 -14.00
N GLY A 271 4.08 -4.90 -13.86
CA GLY A 271 4.50 -3.49 -13.94
C GLY A 271 5.58 -3.18 -12.91
N HIS A 272 5.35 -3.55 -11.67
CA HIS A 272 6.31 -3.37 -10.59
C HIS A 272 7.63 -4.12 -10.84
N ARG A 273 7.57 -5.38 -11.29
CA ARG A 273 8.77 -6.14 -11.67
C ARG A 273 9.56 -5.47 -12.78
N LEU A 274 8.89 -4.85 -13.74
CA LEU A 274 9.54 -4.09 -14.80
C LEU A 274 10.18 -2.80 -14.28
N GLU A 275 9.54 -2.10 -13.33
CA GLU A 275 10.13 -0.92 -12.67
C GLU A 275 11.40 -1.26 -11.88
N GLU A 276 11.37 -2.34 -11.10
CA GLU A 276 12.54 -2.87 -10.39
C GLU A 276 13.66 -3.22 -11.37
N ALA A 277 13.35 -3.99 -12.42
CA ALA A 277 14.32 -4.42 -13.42
C ALA A 277 14.91 -3.25 -14.22
N ALA A 278 14.14 -2.18 -14.42
CA ALA A 278 14.59 -0.95 -15.08
C ALA A 278 15.40 -0.03 -14.14
N GLY A 279 15.53 -0.38 -12.85
CA GLY A 279 16.20 0.46 -11.86
C GLY A 279 15.46 1.76 -11.54
N LEU A 280 14.20 1.89 -11.97
CA LEU A 280 13.34 3.04 -11.67
C LEU A 280 12.87 3.02 -10.21
N ARG A 281 12.87 1.83 -9.59
CA ARG A 281 12.48 1.61 -8.21
C ARG A 281 13.61 0.92 -7.46
N ARG A 282 13.84 1.33 -6.21
CA ARG A 282 14.80 0.64 -5.33
C ARG A 282 14.19 -0.69 -4.90
N PRO A 283 14.92 -1.82 -5.02
CA PRO A 283 14.45 -3.09 -4.49
C PRO A 283 14.31 -2.96 -2.98
N VAL A 284 13.15 -3.34 -2.45
CA VAL A 284 12.92 -3.41 -1.00
C VAL A 284 13.23 -4.83 -0.56
N ASP A 285 14.42 -5.03 0.02
CA ASP A 285 14.85 -6.34 0.51
C ASP A 285 13.87 -6.88 1.57
N GLY A 286 13.24 -8.01 1.25
CA GLY A 286 12.31 -8.73 2.13
C GLY A 286 10.85 -8.77 1.67
N ALA A 287 10.48 -8.02 0.63
CA ALA A 287 9.13 -8.07 0.08
C ALA A 287 9.02 -9.18 -0.98
N THR A 288 8.20 -10.21 -0.71
CA THR A 288 7.80 -11.14 -1.79
C THR A 288 7.07 -10.34 -2.86
N THR A 289 7.59 -10.38 -4.07
CA THR A 289 7.40 -9.30 -5.05
C THR A 289 5.99 -9.25 -5.66
N LEU A 290 5.22 -10.32 -5.50
CA LEU A 290 3.78 -10.35 -5.79
C LEU A 290 2.97 -9.39 -4.91
N LEU A 291 3.43 -9.16 -3.68
CA LEU A 291 2.72 -8.35 -2.69
C LEU A 291 3.28 -6.92 -2.66
N ASP A 292 4.57 -6.69 -2.94
CA ASP A 292 5.14 -5.33 -3.02
C ASP A 292 4.54 -4.49 -4.17
N SER A 293 4.22 -5.19 -5.27
CA SER A 293 3.50 -4.61 -6.41
C SER A 293 2.11 -4.08 -6.05
N LEU A 294 1.47 -4.71 -5.07
CA LEU A 294 0.15 -4.32 -4.58
C LEU A 294 0.24 -3.18 -3.52
N VAL A 295 1.39 -2.99 -2.84
CA VAL A 295 1.54 -2.02 -1.73
C VAL A 295 1.55 -0.60 -2.26
N MET A 296 1.84 -0.40 -3.53
CA MET A 296 2.15 0.92 -4.08
C MET A 296 1.28 1.35 -5.26
N LEU A 297 0.12 0.72 -5.46
CA LEU A 297 -0.98 1.49 -6.05
C LEU A 297 -1.39 2.60 -5.08
#